data_AF-A0A6M5J6Z9-F1
#
_entry.id   AF-A0A6M5J6Z9-F1
#
_cell.length_a   1.000
_cell.length_b   1.000
_cell.length_c   1.000
_cell.angle_alpha   90.00
_cell.angle_beta   90.00
_cell.angle_gamma   90.00
#
_symmetry.space_group_name_H-M   'P 1'
#
loop_
_entity.id
_entity.type
_entity.pdbx_description
1 polymer ?
#
loop_
_entity_poly.entity_id
_entity_poly.type
_entity_poly.pdbx_seq_one_letter_code
_entity_poly.pdbx_strand_id
1 'polypeptide(L)'
;MEKDKAYFYQRAETELKLAQQAVQPAVVKAHYQLAGYYLDRVYGNGEQADLSDRHIGAPLPDALRKKADGLAAQLRAAGVIIVGPFVDS
;
A
#
# COMPACT_ATOMS: atom_id res chain seq x y z
N MET A 1 -17.08 4.80 12.52
CA MET A 1 -17.09 3.32 12.50
C MET A 1 -17.57 2.74 11.15
N GLU A 2 -18.75 3.07 10.61
CA GLU A 2 -19.14 2.63 9.25
C GLU A 2 -18.60 3.51 8.12
N LYS A 3 -18.55 4.84 8.33
CA LYS A 3 -17.98 5.79 7.35
C LYS A 3 -16.52 5.47 7.02
N ASP A 4 -15.77 5.00 8.02
CA ASP A 4 -14.37 4.62 7.85
C ASP A 4 -14.23 3.37 6.96
N LYS A 5 -15.11 2.37 7.14
CA LYS A 5 -15.13 1.17 6.30
C LYS A 5 -15.54 1.47 4.87
N ALA A 6 -16.57 2.28 4.67
CA ALA A 6 -17.01 2.69 3.33
C ALA A 6 -15.89 3.46 2.59
N TYR A 7 -15.17 4.34 3.30
CA TYR A 7 -14.02 5.05 2.76
C TYR A 7 -12.91 4.10 2.30
N PHE A 8 -12.50 3.16 3.16
CA PHE A 8 -11.44 2.21 2.81
C PHE A 8 -11.86 1.27 1.68
N TYR A 9 -13.12 0.85 1.65
CA TYR A 9 -13.65 0.03 0.56
C TYR A 9 -13.59 0.78 -0.79
N GLN A 10 -14.11 2.01 -0.84
CA GLN A 10 -14.05 2.84 -2.05
C GLN A 10 -12.62 3.08 -2.51
N ARG A 11 -11.69 3.34 -1.57
CA ARG A 11 -10.27 3.49 -1.88
C ARG A 11 -9.68 2.22 -2.48
N ALA A 12 -9.96 1.04 -1.90
CA ALA A 12 -9.51 -0.23 -2.45
C ALA A 12 -10.00 -0.44 -3.89
N GLU A 13 -11.26 -0.14 -4.19
CA GLU A 13 -11.81 -0.25 -5.54
C GLU A 13 -11.13 0.70 -6.54
N THR A 14 -10.81 1.93 -6.13
CA THR A 14 -10.05 2.87 -6.98
C THR A 14 -8.67 2.31 -7.32
N GLU A 15 -7.92 1.81 -6.33
CA GLU A 15 -6.60 1.25 -6.57
C GLU A 15 -6.65 0.02 -7.50
N LEU A 16 -7.66 -0.84 -7.36
CA LEU A 16 -7.85 -1.97 -8.27
C LEU A 16 -8.16 -1.56 -9.71
N LYS A 17 -8.88 -0.45 -9.92
CA LYS A 17 -9.10 0.12 -11.26
C LYS A 17 -7.80 0.68 -11.84
N LEU A 18 -7.02 1.40 -11.04
CA LEU A 18 -5.71 1.92 -11.45
C LEU A 18 -4.72 0.79 -11.77
N ALA A 19 -4.71 -0.29 -10.98
CA ALA A 19 -3.90 -1.48 -11.25
C ALA A 19 -4.21 -2.09 -12.63
N GLN A 20 -5.49 -2.17 -13.00
CA GLN A 20 -5.91 -2.70 -14.31
C GLN A 20 -5.53 -1.77 -15.47
N GLN A 21 -5.43 -0.47 -15.23
CA GLN A 21 -5.04 0.53 -16.24
C GLN A 21 -3.51 0.69 -16.35
N ALA A 22 -2.76 0.27 -15.34
CA ALA A 22 -1.32 0.42 -15.30
C ALA A 22 -0.62 -0.57 -16.25
N VAL A 23 0.27 -0.05 -17.08
CA VAL A 23 1.07 -0.85 -18.03
C VAL A 23 2.34 -1.40 -17.37
N GLN A 24 2.90 -0.66 -16.42
CA GLN A 24 4.17 -1.02 -15.78
C GLN A 24 3.94 -2.03 -14.65
N PRO A 25 4.58 -3.22 -14.68
CA PRO A 25 4.35 -4.26 -13.67
C PRO A 25 4.63 -3.81 -12.23
N ALA A 26 5.61 -2.92 -12.03
CA ALA A 26 5.92 -2.36 -10.72
C ALA A 26 4.77 -1.48 -10.18
N VAL A 27 4.08 -0.74 -11.06
CA VAL A 27 2.95 0.13 -10.70
C VAL A 27 1.70 -0.70 -10.42
N VAL A 28 1.44 -1.73 -11.24
CA VAL A 28 0.38 -2.73 -10.98
C VAL A 28 0.54 -3.34 -9.59
N LYS A 29 1.76 -3.78 -9.25
CA LYS A 29 2.07 -4.34 -7.93
C LYS A 29 1.84 -3.34 -6.81
N ALA A 30 2.25 -2.09 -6.98
CA ALA A 30 2.05 -1.05 -5.97
C ALA A 30 0.55 -0.80 -5.69
N HIS A 31 -0.28 -0.71 -6.73
CA HIS A 31 -1.73 -0.55 -6.57
C HIS A 31 -2.38 -1.75 -5.88
N TYR A 32 -1.98 -2.98 -6.21
CA TYR A 32 -2.49 -4.17 -5.51
C TYR A 32 -2.10 -4.19 -4.03
N GLN A 33 -0.89 -3.77 -3.68
CA GLN A 33 -0.47 -3.67 -2.28
C GLN A 33 -1.29 -2.64 -1.52
N LEU A 34 -1.58 -1.49 -2.13
CA LEU A 34 -2.39 -0.44 -1.53
C LEU A 34 -3.85 -0.86 -1.36
N ALA A 35 -4.42 -1.55 -2.36
CA ALA A 35 -5.76 -2.13 -2.27
C ALA A 35 -5.87 -3.13 -1.11
N GLY A 36 -4.90 -4.05 -0.98
CA GLY A 36 -4.85 -5.00 0.13
C GLY A 36 -4.85 -4.33 1.50
N TYR A 37 -3.99 -3.32 1.68
CA TYR A 37 -3.94 -2.53 2.92
C TYR A 37 -5.28 -1.86 3.28
N TYR A 38 -6.01 -1.33 2.29
CA TYR A 38 -7.32 -0.75 2.54
C TYR A 38 -8.36 -1.81 2.90
N LEU A 39 -8.35 -2.97 2.24
CA LEU A 39 -9.24 -4.10 2.56
C LEU A 39 -8.95 -4.66 3.95
N ASP A 40 -7.69 -4.74 4.37
CA ASP A 40 -7.29 -5.12 5.73
C ASP A 40 -7.90 -4.18 6.79
N ARG A 41 -8.12 -2.91 6.48
CA ARG A 41 -8.82 -2.00 7.42
C ARG A 41 -10.33 -2.16 7.42
N VAL A 42 -10.92 -2.64 6.32
CA VAL A 42 -12.36 -2.96 6.24
C VAL A 42 -12.67 -4.25 7.00
N TYR A 43 -11.84 -5.28 6.80
CA TYR A 43 -12.11 -6.65 7.22
C TYR A 43 -11.23 -7.12 8.40
N GLY A 44 -10.01 -6.60 8.55
CA GLY A 44 -9.04 -7.03 9.57
C GLY A 44 -9.35 -6.57 10.99
N ASN A 45 -10.42 -5.79 11.18
CA ASN A 45 -10.87 -5.36 12.51
C ASN A 45 -11.57 -6.48 13.32
N GLY A 46 -11.60 -7.72 12.81
CA GLY A 46 -12.10 -8.92 13.48
C GLY A 46 -11.09 -10.07 13.64
N GLU A 47 -9.89 -9.98 13.06
CA GLU A 47 -8.92 -11.09 12.98
C GLU A 47 -7.49 -10.73 13.44
N GLN A 48 -7.30 -9.58 14.10
CA GLN A 48 -6.00 -9.27 14.74
C GLN A 48 -5.78 -9.96 16.10
N ALA A 49 -6.75 -10.75 16.58
CA ALA A 49 -6.59 -11.51 17.82
C ALA A 49 -5.84 -12.84 17.66
N ASP A 50 -5.59 -13.33 16.43
CA ASP A 50 -5.04 -14.69 16.22
C ASP A 50 -3.97 -14.80 15.10
N LEU A 51 -3.39 -13.68 14.65
CA LEU A 51 -2.31 -13.70 13.63
C LEU A 51 -0.90 -13.48 14.21
N SER A 52 -0.75 -13.41 15.53
CA SER A 52 0.57 -13.42 16.19
C SER A 52 1.26 -14.80 16.16
N ASP A 53 0.56 -15.86 15.74
CA ASP A 53 1.10 -17.23 15.67
C ASP A 53 1.54 -17.65 14.24
N ARG A 54 1.04 -17.00 13.18
CA ARG A 54 1.43 -17.33 11.80
C ARG A 54 2.48 -16.37 11.27
N HIS A 55 3.69 -16.88 11.28
CA HIS A 55 4.94 -16.50 10.63
C HIS A 55 4.83 -15.92 9.18
N ILE A 56 4.07 -14.86 8.94
CA ILE A 56 4.09 -14.03 7.72
C ILE A 56 4.55 -12.63 8.12
N GLY A 57 5.82 -12.56 8.50
CA GLY A 57 6.43 -11.33 9.01
C GLY A 57 7.89 -11.55 9.35
N ALA A 58 8.59 -12.40 8.59
CA ALA A 58 10.04 -12.44 8.72
C ALA A 58 10.56 -11.02 8.45
N PRO A 59 11.28 -10.40 9.40
CA PRO A 59 11.88 -9.09 9.15
C PRO A 59 12.75 -9.22 7.90
N LEU A 60 12.58 -8.29 6.96
CA LEU A 60 13.47 -8.18 5.81
C LEU A 60 14.91 -8.26 6.32
N PRO A 61 15.75 -9.19 5.81
CA PRO A 61 17.11 -9.33 6.31
C PRO A 61 17.84 -7.99 6.16
N ASP A 62 18.66 -7.61 7.15
CA ASP A 62 19.34 -6.29 7.23
C ASP A 62 20.01 -5.84 5.92
N ALA A 63 20.47 -6.78 5.10
CA ALA A 63 21.03 -6.54 3.78
C ALA A 63 20.06 -5.85 2.78
N LEU A 64 18.76 -6.14 2.85
CA LEU A 64 17.71 -5.53 2.02
C LEU A 64 17.26 -4.18 2.55
N ARG A 65 17.35 -3.95 3.87
CA ARG A 65 17.04 -2.66 4.51
C ARG A 65 17.98 -1.56 4.00
N LYS A 66 19.30 -1.82 4.02
CA LYS A 66 20.31 -0.87 3.51
C LYS A 66 20.14 -0.50 2.04
N LYS A 67 19.62 -1.40 1.19
CA LYS A 67 19.34 -1.08 -0.23
C LYS A 67 18.12 -0.16 -0.39
N ALA A 68 17.09 -0.31 0.44
CA ALA A 68 15.89 0.51 0.38
C ALA A 68 16.16 1.97 0.77
N ASP A 69 17.01 2.20 1.78
CA ASP A 69 17.43 3.54 2.19
C ASP A 69 18.22 4.29 1.09
N GLY A 70 19.03 3.56 0.32
CA GLY A 70 19.79 4.13 -0.81
C GLY A 70 18.95 4.43 -2.06
N LEU A 71 17.83 3.73 -2.26
CA LEU A 71 16.94 3.93 -3.40
C LEU A 71 16.04 5.16 -3.19
N ALA A 72 15.60 5.42 -1.96
CA ALA A 72 14.81 6.60 -1.59
C ALA A 72 15.57 7.92 -1.79
N ALA A 73 16.90 7.92 -1.58
CA ALA A 73 17.76 9.07 -1.85
C ALA A 73 17.90 9.36 -3.35
N GLN A 74 17.99 8.33 -4.19
CA GLN A 74 18.12 8.47 -5.65
C GLN A 74 16.82 8.96 -6.31
N LEU A 75 15.65 8.53 -5.82
CA LEU A 75 14.36 8.97 -6.37
C LEU A 75 14.06 10.45 -6.07
N ARG A 76 14.59 11.00 -4.96
CA ARG A 76 14.51 12.44 -4.65
C ARG A 76 15.40 13.31 -5.55
N ALA A 77 16.54 12.80 -5.98
CA ALA A 77 17.43 13.50 -6.92
C ALA A 77 16.88 13.51 -8.37
N ALA A 78 16.01 12.56 -8.71
CA ALA A 78 15.45 12.40 -10.05
C ALA A 78 14.18 13.25 -10.32
N GLY A 79 13.74 14.11 -9.40
CA GLY A 79 12.61 15.02 -9.63
C GLY A 79 11.25 14.33 -9.86
N VAL A 80 11.07 13.09 -9.39
CA VAL A 80 9.78 12.38 -9.47
C VAL A 80 8.83 13.00 -8.46
N ILE A 81 7.99 13.94 -8.92
CA ILE A 81 6.87 14.47 -8.17
C ILE A 81 5.86 13.31 -7.99
N ILE A 82 5.70 12.83 -6.76
CA ILE A 82 4.51 12.08 -6.37
C ILE A 82 3.35 13.07 -6.46
N VAL A 83 2.66 13.08 -7.59
CA VAL A 83 1.48 13.91 -7.79
C VAL A 83 0.38 13.33 -6.91
N GLY A 84 0.20 13.90 -5.72
CA GLY A 84 -1.04 13.79 -4.98
C GLY A 84 -2.01 14.86 -5.47
N PRO A 85 -3.28 14.51 -5.77
CA PRO A 85 -4.38 15.44 -5.67
C PRO A 85 -5.42 14.87 -4.68
N PHE A 86 -6.25 15.62 -3.99
CA PHE A 86 -6.48 17.05 -3.79
C PHE A 86 -7.55 17.05 -2.67
N VAL A 87 -7.36 17.88 -1.66
CA VAL A 87 -8.36 18.09 -0.62
C VAL A 87 -9.51 18.88 -1.24
N ASP A 88 -10.74 18.38 -1.12
CA ASP A 88 -11.93 19.20 -1.31
C ASP A 88 -12.72 19.17 0.01
N SER A 89 -13.03 20.37 0.50
CA SER A 89 -13.74 20.68 1.76
C SER A 89 -15.23 20.74 1.57
#